data_AF-A0A7W1U0I7-F1
#
_entry.id   AF-A0A7W1U0I7-F1
#
_cell.length_a   1.000
_cell.length_b   1.000
_cell.length_c   1.000
_cell.angle_alpha   90.00
_cell.angle_beta   90.00
_cell.angle_gamma   90.00
#
_symmetry.space_group_name_H-M   'P 1'
#
loop_
_entity.id
_entity.type
_entity.pdbx_description
1 polymer ?
#
loop_
_entity_poly.entity_id
_entity_poly.type
_entity_poly.pdbx_seq_one_letter_code
_entity_poly.pdbx_strand_id
1 'polypeptide(L)'
;MNKSSGPIKERLIIVSNRLPIVLSKEKEGTLKAIPGTGGLVTALAPILKNRGGLWIGWPGSVDSQELMKVLEEENRKSGLLLHPIFLSDEEIKLYYEGFANEIIWPLFHDLQSECHFDPRYWQMYQQVNRKFAEGIQNKLKPNDSLWVHDYHLMLVGQELRKLGSSEKIGFFLHIPFPSLDTFVKLPWRFQVLRALLEYDNLGFQTVRDKRNFIQCVKRLIPSLKIFNQKRVSICNTKDREVRIGAFPISIDFNEFSKMASSKEVSEQAWTTYENLKGQKIIFSCDRLDISKGITYRLEAIRHLLKNHPDLNEKVTFFQVVVPSRIEIPKYQELKKEIDRLIGEINSEFAKTGWVPIQYLFQSISRKELLAFYRISEIALITPVKDGMNLVAKEYVASNVDENGILILSEFAGAATQFQHEALLINPYDIEGVADTIYAALTLPLVEIKKRMRKMRRNVRNYDVFWWVRSFLSTSFENENDFPNSEEFTPIEEEKVEV
;
A
#
# COMPACT_ATOMS: atom_id res chain seq x y z
N MET A 1 -12.07 32.70 -10.07
CA MET A 1 -13.54 32.52 -10.07
C MET A 1 -13.85 31.22 -9.36
N ASN A 2 -14.27 31.32 -8.09
CA ASN A 2 -14.68 30.19 -7.28
C ASN A 2 -16.00 29.63 -7.81
N LYS A 3 -15.97 28.47 -8.48
CA LYS A 3 -17.17 27.63 -8.59
C LYS A 3 -17.28 26.84 -7.29
N SER A 4 -18.21 27.24 -6.46
CA SER A 4 -18.71 26.44 -5.34
C SER A 4 -19.38 25.19 -5.90
N SER A 5 -18.67 24.06 -5.91
CA SER A 5 -19.28 22.74 -6.01
C SER A 5 -20.20 22.55 -4.80
N GLY A 6 -21.52 22.44 -5.02
CA GLY A 6 -22.48 22.18 -3.95
C GLY A 6 -22.17 20.88 -3.19
N PRO A 7 -22.70 20.68 -1.97
CA PRO A 7 -22.39 19.50 -1.18
C PRO A 7 -22.99 18.26 -1.86
N ILE A 8 -22.13 17.28 -2.13
CA ILE A 8 -22.47 15.98 -2.70
C ILE A 8 -23.46 15.27 -1.75
N LYS A 9 -24.71 15.10 -2.18
CA LYS A 9 -25.81 14.51 -1.40
C LYS A 9 -25.96 13.00 -1.53
N GLU A 10 -25.15 12.34 -2.36
CA GLU A 10 -25.25 10.89 -2.60
C GLU A 10 -24.48 10.08 -1.55
N ARG A 11 -25.10 8.99 -1.10
CA ARG A 11 -24.51 8.08 -0.11
C ARG A 11 -23.37 7.29 -0.77
N LEU A 12 -22.21 7.30 -0.12
CA LEU A 12 -21.03 6.56 -0.56
C LEU A 12 -20.99 5.19 0.11
N ILE A 13 -20.82 4.13 -0.69
CA ILE A 13 -20.58 2.77 -0.19
C ILE A 13 -19.13 2.39 -0.53
N ILE A 14 -18.34 2.11 0.50
CA ILE A 14 -16.99 1.56 0.35
C ILE A 14 -17.06 0.05 0.50
N VAL A 15 -16.39 -0.66 -0.41
CA VAL A 15 -16.24 -2.11 -0.34
C VAL A 15 -14.77 -2.47 -0.38
N SER A 16 -14.31 -3.23 0.62
CA SER A 16 -12.96 -3.78 0.65
C SER A 16 -12.98 -5.19 1.19
N ASN A 17 -11.92 -5.97 0.92
CA ASN A 17 -11.84 -7.34 1.42
C ASN A 17 -12.05 -7.42 2.93
N ARG A 18 -11.43 -6.53 3.72
CA ARG A 18 -11.62 -6.44 5.17
C ARG A 18 -12.39 -5.19 5.58
N LEU A 19 -13.14 -5.27 6.68
CA LEU A 19 -13.68 -4.10 7.38
C LEU A 19 -12.55 -3.24 7.97
N PRO A 20 -12.79 -1.94 8.24
CA PRO A 20 -11.81 -1.01 8.78
C PRO A 20 -11.59 -1.20 10.30
N ILE A 21 -11.64 -2.43 10.79
CA ILE A 21 -11.48 -2.79 12.20
C ILE A 21 -10.54 -3.98 12.35
N VAL A 22 -9.92 -4.06 13.50
CA VAL A 22 -9.14 -5.20 13.97
C VAL A 22 -9.85 -5.75 15.19
N LEU A 23 -10.12 -7.06 15.19
CA LEU A 23 -10.68 -7.74 16.34
C LEU A 23 -9.54 -8.11 17.29
N SER A 24 -9.65 -7.66 18.55
CA SER A 24 -8.74 -8.02 19.64
C SER A 24 -9.52 -8.79 20.70
N LYS A 25 -8.93 -9.87 21.22
CA LYS A 25 -9.46 -10.55 22.42
C LYS A 25 -8.80 -9.95 23.65
N GLU A 26 -9.60 -9.47 24.60
CA GLU A 26 -9.09 -9.01 25.90
C GLU A 26 -8.80 -10.22 26.83
N LYS A 27 -8.13 -9.97 27.96
CA LYS A 27 -7.69 -11.00 28.92
C LYS A 27 -8.84 -11.85 29.49
N GLU A 28 -10.06 -11.34 29.45
CA GLU A 28 -11.28 -12.01 29.92
C GLU A 28 -11.99 -12.82 28.81
N GLY A 29 -11.41 -12.89 27.61
CA GLY A 29 -11.97 -13.62 26.46
C GLY A 29 -12.98 -12.82 25.63
N THR A 30 -13.33 -11.60 26.05
CA THR A 30 -14.24 -10.70 25.35
C THR A 30 -13.62 -10.14 24.07
N LEU A 31 -14.38 -10.19 22.98
CA LEU A 31 -14.00 -9.57 21.70
C LEU A 31 -14.21 -8.05 21.73
N LYS A 32 -13.25 -7.31 21.19
CA LYS A 32 -13.32 -5.86 21.00
C LYS A 32 -12.86 -5.48 19.60
N ALA A 33 -13.63 -4.62 18.95
CA ALA A 33 -13.21 -3.97 17.72
C ALA A 33 -12.33 -2.77 18.05
N ILE A 34 -11.19 -2.69 17.38
CA ILE A 34 -10.29 -1.53 17.41
C ILE A 34 -10.24 -0.99 15.97
N PRO A 35 -10.36 0.33 15.75
CA PRO A 35 -10.22 0.90 14.43
C PRO A 35 -8.90 0.49 13.76
N GLY A 36 -8.98 0.09 12.49
CA GLY A 36 -7.79 -0.17 11.68
C GLY A 36 -6.99 1.12 11.50
N THR A 37 -5.66 1.03 11.62
CA THR A 37 -4.79 2.23 11.62
C THR A 37 -4.23 2.58 10.23
N GLY A 38 -4.89 2.14 9.15
CA GLY A 38 -4.43 2.37 7.77
C GLY A 38 -4.91 3.71 7.20
N GLY A 39 -4.09 4.38 6.39
CA GLY A 39 -4.40 5.70 5.81
C GLY A 39 -5.71 5.75 5.00
N LEU A 40 -6.13 4.63 4.39
CA LEU A 40 -7.42 4.51 3.71
C LEU A 40 -8.60 4.61 4.69
N VAL A 41 -8.48 4.02 5.89
CA VAL A 41 -9.51 4.11 6.95
C VAL A 41 -9.62 5.53 7.47
N THR A 42 -8.50 6.17 7.80
CA THR A 42 -8.46 7.55 8.29
C THR A 42 -9.09 8.54 7.32
N ALA A 43 -8.86 8.36 6.01
CA ALA A 43 -9.37 9.27 4.99
C ALA A 43 -10.86 9.08 4.70
N LEU A 44 -11.31 7.81 4.63
CA LEU A 44 -12.67 7.49 4.20
C LEU A 44 -13.67 7.54 5.35
N ALA A 45 -13.27 7.26 6.59
CA ALA A 45 -14.19 7.24 7.73
C ALA A 45 -14.91 8.59 7.96
N PRO A 46 -14.22 9.77 7.94
CA PRO A 46 -14.90 11.06 8.08
C PRO A 46 -15.86 11.36 6.92
N ILE A 47 -15.49 10.98 5.71
CA ILE A 47 -16.30 11.20 4.50
C ILE A 47 -17.56 10.34 4.55
N LEU A 48 -17.42 9.08 4.93
CA LEU A 48 -18.54 8.16 5.14
C LEU A 48 -19.48 8.68 6.23
N LYS A 49 -18.94 9.11 7.37
CA LYS A 49 -19.74 9.67 8.47
C LYS A 49 -20.58 10.87 8.02
N ASN A 50 -19.97 11.81 7.28
CA ASN A 50 -20.65 13.01 6.80
C ASN A 50 -21.72 12.72 5.72
N ARG A 51 -21.57 11.62 4.97
CA ARG A 51 -22.49 11.21 3.90
C ARG A 51 -23.49 10.11 4.30
N GLY A 52 -23.50 9.68 5.57
CA GLY A 52 -24.28 8.51 6.01
C GLY A 52 -23.90 7.23 5.27
N GLY A 53 -22.63 7.12 4.86
CA GLY A 53 -22.08 6.07 4.04
C GLY A 53 -21.90 4.74 4.77
N LEU A 54 -21.71 3.69 3.98
CA LEU A 54 -21.62 2.30 4.42
C LEU A 54 -20.26 1.72 4.06
N TRP A 55 -19.68 0.92 4.95
CA TRP A 55 -18.50 0.11 4.66
C TRP A 55 -18.85 -1.37 4.69
N ILE A 56 -18.62 -2.06 3.59
CA ILE A 56 -18.86 -3.49 3.43
C ILE A 56 -17.52 -4.24 3.35
N GLY A 57 -17.38 -5.33 4.11
CA GLY A 57 -16.15 -6.13 4.11
C GLY A 57 -16.19 -7.32 5.05
N TRP A 58 -15.16 -8.17 4.99
CA TRP A 58 -15.01 -9.28 5.93
C TRP A 58 -14.44 -8.80 7.28
N PRO A 59 -15.08 -9.14 8.42
CA PRO A 59 -14.62 -8.71 9.75
C PRO A 59 -13.32 -9.38 10.22
N GLY A 60 -12.77 -10.34 9.48
CA GLY A 60 -11.57 -11.07 9.88
C GLY A 60 -11.84 -12.29 10.77
N SER A 61 -13.11 -12.69 10.91
CA SER A 61 -13.55 -13.85 11.67
C SER A 61 -14.78 -14.48 11.00
N VAL A 62 -15.07 -15.72 11.37
CA VAL A 62 -16.36 -16.39 11.07
C VAL A 62 -17.51 -15.72 11.84
N ASP A 63 -18.73 -15.96 11.37
CA ASP A 63 -19.96 -15.42 11.97
C ASP A 63 -20.14 -15.88 13.42
N SER A 64 -20.45 -14.92 14.31
CA SER A 64 -20.79 -15.20 15.71
C SER A 64 -21.68 -14.10 16.28
N GLN A 65 -22.56 -14.46 17.21
CA GLN A 65 -23.43 -13.49 17.89
C GLN A 65 -22.63 -12.44 18.67
N GLU A 66 -21.49 -12.82 19.23
CA GLU A 66 -20.58 -11.90 19.93
C GLU A 66 -20.02 -10.85 18.98
N LEU A 67 -19.57 -11.26 17.79
CA LEU A 67 -19.02 -10.37 16.78
C LEU A 67 -20.07 -9.37 16.26
N MET A 68 -21.31 -9.82 16.06
CA MET A 68 -22.40 -8.92 15.65
C MET A 68 -22.67 -7.83 16.69
N LYS A 69 -22.68 -8.17 17.98
CA LYS A 69 -22.81 -7.17 19.07
C LYS A 69 -21.66 -6.17 19.07
N VAL A 70 -20.43 -6.64 18.88
CA VAL A 70 -19.24 -5.79 18.81
C VAL A 70 -19.32 -4.81 17.63
N LEU A 71 -19.78 -5.28 16.46
CA LEU A 71 -19.98 -4.42 15.28
C LEU A 71 -21.09 -3.39 15.50
N GLU A 72 -22.20 -3.76 16.12
CA GLU A 72 -23.29 -2.83 16.46
C GLU A 72 -22.85 -1.74 17.43
N GLU A 73 -22.06 -2.10 18.44
CA GLU A 73 -21.46 -1.14 19.36
C GLU A 73 -20.50 -0.19 18.64
N GLU A 74 -19.64 -0.71 17.77
CA GLU A 74 -18.68 0.10 17.02
C GLU A 74 -19.38 1.05 16.05
N ASN A 75 -20.45 0.59 15.39
CA ASN A 75 -21.31 1.44 14.56
C ASN A 75 -21.88 2.62 15.35
N ARG A 76 -22.31 2.38 16.61
CA ARG A 76 -22.84 3.41 17.50
C ARG A 76 -21.75 4.38 17.98
N LYS A 77 -20.54 3.87 18.29
CA LYS A 77 -19.41 4.66 18.81
C LYS A 77 -18.78 5.54 17.73
N SER A 78 -18.44 4.96 16.58
CA SER A 78 -17.74 5.66 15.50
C SER A 78 -18.69 6.54 14.66
N GLY A 79 -19.96 6.14 14.55
CA GLY A 79 -20.93 6.70 13.61
C GLY A 79 -20.70 6.24 12.17
N LEU A 80 -19.86 5.22 11.96
CA LEU A 80 -19.61 4.57 10.68
C LEU A 80 -20.48 3.32 10.59
N LEU A 81 -21.26 3.16 9.52
CA LEU A 81 -22.05 1.95 9.32
C LEU A 81 -21.17 0.86 8.73
N LEU A 82 -20.91 -0.20 9.49
CA LEU A 82 -20.19 -1.39 9.05
C LEU A 82 -21.16 -2.52 8.72
N HIS A 83 -20.96 -3.18 7.59
CA HIS A 83 -21.72 -4.33 7.18
C HIS A 83 -20.80 -5.52 6.86
N PRO A 84 -20.83 -6.58 7.68
CA PRO A 84 -19.92 -7.71 7.52
C PRO A 84 -20.38 -8.63 6.38
N ILE A 85 -19.41 -9.14 5.62
CA ILE A 85 -19.55 -10.32 4.76
C ILE A 85 -18.73 -11.43 5.39
N PHE A 86 -19.39 -12.42 5.97
CA PHE A 86 -18.72 -13.53 6.65
C PHE A 86 -18.17 -14.52 5.65
N LEU A 87 -16.94 -14.98 5.87
CA LEU A 87 -16.29 -16.02 5.07
C LEU A 87 -16.11 -17.28 5.93
N SER A 88 -16.34 -18.44 5.33
CA SER A 88 -15.99 -19.74 5.90
C SER A 88 -14.48 -19.97 5.86
N ASP A 89 -13.98 -20.92 6.64
CA ASP A 89 -12.56 -21.27 6.64
C ASP A 89 -12.09 -21.76 5.25
N GLU A 90 -12.95 -22.47 4.52
CA GLU A 90 -12.68 -22.90 3.15
C GLU A 90 -12.61 -21.72 2.18
N GLU A 91 -13.52 -20.75 2.30
CA GLU A 91 -13.49 -19.50 1.51
C GLU A 91 -12.21 -18.71 1.81
N ILE A 92 -11.81 -18.59 3.08
CA ILE A 92 -10.57 -17.91 3.47
C ILE A 92 -9.36 -18.60 2.83
N LYS A 93 -9.29 -19.93 2.93
CA LYS A 93 -8.17 -20.71 2.41
C LYS A 93 -8.06 -20.65 0.88
N LEU A 94 -9.16 -20.82 0.15
CA LEU A 94 -9.11 -20.94 -1.32
C LEU A 94 -9.20 -19.59 -2.05
N TYR A 95 -9.91 -18.60 -1.50
CA TYR A 95 -10.01 -17.26 -2.10
C TYR A 95 -8.93 -16.30 -1.59
N TYR A 96 -8.76 -16.17 -0.28
CA TYR A 96 -7.87 -15.15 0.30
C TYR A 96 -6.42 -15.65 0.32
N GLU A 97 -6.15 -16.79 0.93
CA GLU A 97 -4.80 -17.38 0.95
C GLU A 97 -4.41 -17.86 -0.46
N GLY A 98 -5.27 -18.67 -1.09
CA GLY A 98 -5.07 -19.19 -2.45
C GLY A 98 -5.13 -18.12 -3.55
N PHE A 99 -6.28 -17.90 -4.19
CA PHE A 99 -6.33 -17.10 -5.43
C PHE A 99 -5.72 -15.70 -5.28
N ALA A 100 -6.08 -14.98 -4.23
CA ALA A 100 -5.67 -13.60 -4.05
C ALA A 100 -4.16 -13.50 -3.72
N ASN A 101 -3.65 -14.31 -2.79
CA ASN A 101 -2.29 -14.15 -2.27
C ASN A 101 -1.25 -15.14 -2.81
N GLU A 102 -1.64 -16.26 -3.42
CA GLU A 102 -0.74 -17.20 -4.12
C GLU A 102 -0.78 -17.09 -5.65
N ILE A 103 -1.75 -16.38 -6.25
CA ILE A 103 -1.78 -16.14 -7.70
C ILE A 103 -1.69 -14.65 -8.01
N ILE A 104 -2.70 -13.87 -7.63
CA ILE A 104 -2.79 -12.47 -8.06
C ILE A 104 -1.68 -11.62 -7.45
N TRP A 105 -1.44 -11.73 -6.14
CA TRP A 105 -0.38 -10.99 -5.45
C TRP A 105 1.00 -11.22 -6.10
N PRO A 106 1.56 -12.44 -6.15
CA PRO A 106 2.89 -12.64 -6.73
C PRO A 106 2.93 -12.24 -8.21
N LEU A 107 1.91 -12.58 -9.01
CA LEU A 107 1.90 -12.27 -10.43
C LEU A 107 1.89 -10.75 -10.70
N PHE A 108 1.09 -9.99 -9.96
CA PHE A 108 0.99 -8.53 -10.13
C PHE A 108 2.24 -7.79 -9.59
N HIS A 109 3.07 -8.48 -8.82
CA HIS A 109 4.37 -7.98 -8.34
C HIS A 109 5.57 -8.50 -9.16
N ASP A 110 5.33 -9.05 -10.36
CA ASP A 110 6.35 -9.65 -11.24
C ASP A 110 7.10 -10.86 -10.62
N LEU A 111 6.56 -11.44 -9.55
CA LEU A 111 7.10 -12.61 -8.85
C LEU A 111 6.48 -13.91 -9.40
N GLN A 112 6.57 -14.12 -10.71
CA GLN A 112 5.92 -15.24 -11.40
C GLN A 112 6.34 -16.62 -10.89
N SER A 113 7.57 -16.78 -10.39
CA SER A 113 8.08 -18.02 -9.80
C SER A 113 7.36 -18.39 -8.50
N GLU A 114 6.72 -17.41 -7.87
CA GLU A 114 6.02 -17.54 -6.60
C GLU A 114 4.52 -17.82 -6.79
N CYS A 115 4.04 -17.98 -8.03
CA CYS A 115 2.64 -18.23 -8.33
C CYS A 115 2.28 -19.71 -8.18
N HIS A 116 1.22 -20.02 -7.44
CA HIS A 116 0.64 -21.36 -7.34
C HIS A 116 -0.72 -21.44 -8.07
N PHE A 117 -0.72 -21.92 -9.31
CA PHE A 117 -1.93 -22.00 -10.14
C PHE A 117 -2.78 -23.24 -9.83
N ASP A 118 -3.70 -23.12 -8.87
CA ASP A 118 -4.73 -24.12 -8.60
C ASP A 118 -6.09 -23.70 -9.20
N PRO A 119 -6.72 -24.50 -10.09
CA PRO A 119 -8.03 -24.20 -10.65
C PRO A 119 -9.17 -24.05 -9.63
N ARG A 120 -9.07 -24.71 -8.48
CA ARG A 120 -10.06 -24.60 -7.38
C ARG A 120 -10.10 -23.19 -6.81
N TYR A 121 -8.96 -22.51 -6.78
CA TYR A 121 -8.86 -21.13 -6.29
C TYR A 121 -9.72 -20.18 -7.12
N TRP A 122 -9.75 -20.35 -8.45
CA TRP A 122 -10.58 -19.51 -9.30
C TRP A 122 -12.08 -19.71 -9.05
N GLN A 123 -12.52 -20.96 -8.90
CA GLN A 123 -13.93 -21.25 -8.60
C GLN A 123 -14.34 -20.59 -7.29
N MET A 124 -13.52 -20.71 -6.24
CA MET A 124 -13.81 -20.04 -4.97
C MET A 124 -13.77 -18.52 -5.12
N TYR A 125 -12.82 -17.98 -5.89
CA TYR A 125 -12.71 -16.55 -6.10
C TYR A 125 -13.95 -15.94 -6.76
N GLN A 126 -14.54 -16.64 -7.73
CA GLN A 126 -15.83 -16.27 -8.31
C GLN A 126 -16.97 -16.33 -7.29
N GLN A 127 -17.05 -17.42 -6.50
CA GLN A 127 -18.09 -17.60 -5.49
C GLN A 127 -18.06 -16.49 -4.43
N VAL A 128 -16.88 -16.19 -3.89
CA VAL A 128 -16.73 -15.12 -2.88
C VAL A 128 -17.04 -13.75 -3.47
N ASN A 129 -16.57 -13.43 -4.69
CA ASN A 129 -16.93 -12.15 -5.33
C ASN A 129 -18.45 -12.02 -5.57
N ARG A 130 -19.13 -13.10 -5.94
CA ARG A 130 -20.59 -13.14 -6.04
C ARG A 130 -21.27 -12.92 -4.70
N LYS A 131 -20.78 -13.57 -3.63
CA LYS A 131 -21.28 -13.38 -2.26
C LYS A 131 -21.13 -11.93 -1.78
N PHE A 132 -20.01 -11.27 -2.10
CA PHE A 132 -19.84 -9.83 -1.89
C PHE A 132 -20.88 -9.02 -2.68
N ALA A 133 -21.07 -9.31 -3.96
CA ALA A 133 -22.06 -8.64 -4.80
C ALA A 133 -23.50 -8.78 -4.28
N GLU A 134 -23.89 -9.97 -3.84
CA GLU A 134 -25.20 -10.23 -3.21
C GLU A 134 -25.37 -9.42 -1.91
N GLY A 135 -24.34 -9.39 -1.06
CA GLY A 135 -24.32 -8.57 0.17
C GLY A 135 -24.44 -7.07 -0.12
N ILE A 136 -23.77 -6.58 -1.16
CA ILE A 136 -23.87 -5.18 -1.61
C ILE A 136 -25.27 -4.88 -2.14
N GLN A 137 -25.80 -5.72 -3.03
CA GLN A 137 -27.10 -5.53 -3.69
C GLN A 137 -28.23 -5.40 -2.65
N ASN A 138 -28.18 -6.17 -1.56
CA ASN A 138 -29.15 -6.10 -0.46
C ASN A 138 -29.14 -4.77 0.32
N LYS A 139 -28.08 -3.96 0.19
CA LYS A 139 -27.91 -2.68 0.88
C LYS A 139 -27.93 -1.49 -0.06
N LEU A 140 -27.91 -1.72 -1.36
CA LEU A 140 -27.87 -0.71 -2.40
C LEU A 140 -29.22 0.02 -2.47
N LYS A 141 -29.16 1.34 -2.63
CA LYS A 141 -30.29 2.24 -2.84
C LYS A 141 -30.08 3.00 -4.15
N PRO A 142 -31.16 3.49 -4.79
CA PRO A 142 -31.04 4.32 -5.98
C PRO A 142 -30.14 5.54 -5.75
N ASN A 143 -29.21 5.78 -6.69
CA ASN A 143 -28.22 6.86 -6.66
C ASN A 143 -27.12 6.70 -5.59
N ASP A 144 -26.85 5.48 -5.13
CA ASP A 144 -25.66 5.23 -4.33
C ASP A 144 -24.41 5.25 -5.23
N SER A 145 -23.34 5.84 -4.72
CA SER A 145 -22.01 5.73 -5.34
C SER A 145 -21.26 4.56 -4.70
N LEU A 146 -20.89 3.55 -5.51
CA LEU A 146 -20.15 2.37 -5.02
C LEU A 146 -18.67 2.49 -5.37
N TRP A 147 -17.80 2.31 -4.38
CA TRP A 147 -16.35 2.30 -4.58
C TRP A 147 -15.74 1.02 -4.01
N VAL A 148 -15.30 0.15 -4.93
CA VAL A 148 -14.71 -1.16 -4.65
C VAL A 148 -13.19 -1.04 -4.64
N HIS A 149 -12.56 -1.66 -3.65
CA HIS A 149 -11.11 -1.61 -3.48
C HIS A 149 -10.46 -2.99 -3.64
N ASP A 150 -9.42 -2.96 -4.48
CA ASP A 150 -8.32 -3.90 -4.55
C ASP A 150 -8.57 -5.25 -5.22
N TYR A 151 -7.45 -5.93 -5.48
CA TYR A 151 -7.35 -7.16 -6.27
C TYR A 151 -8.19 -8.34 -5.77
N HIS A 152 -8.64 -8.31 -4.54
CA HIS A 152 -9.53 -9.32 -3.97
C HIS A 152 -10.92 -9.30 -4.63
N LEU A 153 -11.38 -8.13 -5.06
CA LEU A 153 -12.77 -7.87 -5.43
C LEU A 153 -12.93 -7.47 -6.89
N MET A 154 -12.04 -7.92 -7.79
CA MET A 154 -12.05 -7.52 -9.21
C MET A 154 -13.29 -7.98 -9.98
N LEU A 155 -14.05 -8.97 -9.47
CA LEU A 155 -15.24 -9.50 -10.16
C LEU A 155 -16.54 -8.91 -9.63
N VAL A 156 -16.52 -8.19 -8.50
CA VAL A 156 -17.73 -7.67 -7.85
C VAL A 156 -18.57 -6.81 -8.80
N GLY A 157 -17.93 -5.95 -9.61
CA GLY A 157 -18.63 -5.10 -10.59
C GLY A 157 -19.41 -5.95 -11.60
N GLN A 158 -18.80 -7.00 -12.15
CA GLN A 158 -19.48 -7.92 -13.06
C GLN A 158 -20.64 -8.65 -12.40
N GLU A 159 -20.46 -9.16 -11.18
CA GLU A 159 -21.51 -9.89 -10.46
C GLU A 159 -22.69 -8.96 -10.10
N LEU A 160 -22.44 -7.71 -9.72
CA LEU A 160 -23.51 -6.72 -9.50
C LEU A 160 -24.31 -6.42 -10.76
N ARG A 161 -23.64 -6.34 -11.92
CA ARG A 161 -24.33 -6.14 -13.21
C ARG A 161 -25.20 -7.34 -13.57
N LYS A 162 -24.76 -8.58 -13.30
CA LYS A 162 -25.57 -9.79 -13.46
C LYS A 162 -26.81 -9.80 -12.55
N LEU A 163 -26.70 -9.21 -11.35
CA LEU A 163 -27.81 -9.01 -10.42
C LEU A 163 -28.75 -7.84 -10.81
N GLY A 164 -28.49 -7.16 -11.93
CA GLY A 164 -29.34 -6.08 -12.45
C GLY A 164 -29.02 -4.69 -11.90
N SER A 165 -27.89 -4.49 -11.22
CA SER A 165 -27.50 -3.17 -10.71
C SER A 165 -27.14 -2.23 -11.85
N SER A 166 -27.76 -1.04 -11.87
CA SER A 166 -27.44 0.06 -12.79
C SER A 166 -26.69 1.22 -12.13
N GLU A 167 -26.33 1.09 -10.84
CA GLU A 167 -25.63 2.13 -10.10
C GLU A 167 -24.20 2.36 -10.62
N LYS A 168 -23.64 3.55 -10.36
CA LYS A 168 -22.26 3.87 -10.71
C LYS A 168 -21.28 3.15 -9.79
N ILE A 169 -20.33 2.41 -10.36
CA ILE A 169 -19.33 1.62 -9.65
C ILE A 169 -17.93 2.05 -10.06
N GLY A 170 -17.17 2.55 -9.08
CA GLY A 170 -15.73 2.76 -9.19
C GLY A 170 -14.94 1.59 -8.62
N PHE A 171 -13.79 1.30 -9.21
CA PHE A 171 -12.80 0.35 -8.70
C PHE A 171 -11.44 1.04 -8.58
N PHE A 172 -10.72 0.77 -7.49
CA PHE A 172 -9.34 1.22 -7.32
C PHE A 172 -8.42 0.05 -6.97
N LEU A 173 -7.38 -0.16 -7.78
CA LEU A 173 -6.35 -1.18 -7.54
C LEU A 173 -5.19 -0.58 -6.73
N HIS A 174 -4.91 -1.13 -5.55
CA HIS A 174 -3.86 -0.61 -4.67
C HIS A 174 -2.48 -1.17 -4.95
N ILE A 175 -2.43 -2.39 -5.49
CA ILE A 175 -1.21 -3.06 -5.96
C ILE A 175 -0.86 -2.62 -7.39
N PRO A 176 0.36 -2.93 -7.90
CA PRO A 176 0.70 -2.65 -9.29
C PRO A 176 -0.22 -3.40 -10.25
N PHE A 177 -0.35 -2.90 -11.48
CA PHE A 177 -0.92 -3.69 -12.58
C PHE A 177 0.22 -4.21 -13.48
N PRO A 178 0.34 -5.54 -13.69
CA PRO A 178 1.48 -6.14 -14.35
C PRO A 178 1.54 -5.78 -15.84
N SER A 179 2.75 -5.85 -16.42
CA SER A 179 2.95 -5.70 -17.87
C SER A 179 2.17 -6.77 -18.65
N LEU A 180 2.02 -6.58 -19.96
CA LEU A 180 1.36 -7.55 -20.83
C LEU A 180 1.98 -8.95 -20.71
N ASP A 181 3.31 -9.05 -20.76
CA ASP A 181 4.04 -10.34 -20.76
C ASP A 181 3.93 -11.08 -19.42
N THR A 182 3.75 -10.36 -18.32
CA THR A 182 3.42 -10.95 -17.02
C THR A 182 1.94 -11.33 -16.96
N PHE A 183 1.04 -10.43 -17.36
CA PHE A 183 -0.40 -10.61 -17.25
C PHE A 183 -0.93 -11.80 -18.08
N VAL A 184 -0.36 -12.07 -19.26
CA VAL A 184 -0.80 -13.19 -20.12
C VAL A 184 -0.59 -14.57 -19.49
N LYS A 185 0.28 -14.67 -18.47
CA LYS A 185 0.50 -15.91 -17.71
C LYS A 185 -0.70 -16.30 -16.86
N LEU A 186 -1.59 -15.35 -16.52
CA LEU A 186 -2.81 -15.63 -15.78
C LEU A 186 -3.77 -16.48 -16.65
N PRO A 187 -4.17 -17.69 -16.21
CA PRO A 187 -5.11 -18.52 -16.96
C PRO A 187 -6.46 -17.82 -17.19
N TRP A 188 -6.92 -17.05 -16.21
CA TRP A 188 -8.21 -16.34 -16.21
C TRP A 188 -8.13 -14.87 -16.66
N ARG A 189 -7.07 -14.50 -17.38
CA ARG A 189 -6.80 -13.12 -17.84
C ARG A 189 -7.98 -12.47 -18.57
N PHE A 190 -8.70 -13.19 -19.41
CA PHE A 190 -9.84 -12.64 -20.16
C PHE A 190 -11.03 -12.35 -19.25
N GLN A 191 -11.29 -13.25 -18.30
CA GLN A 191 -12.37 -13.11 -17.32
C GLN A 191 -12.09 -11.90 -16.42
N VAL A 192 -10.86 -11.77 -15.91
CA VAL A 192 -10.45 -10.63 -15.08
C VAL A 192 -10.54 -9.32 -15.83
N LEU A 193 -10.00 -9.21 -17.07
CA LEU A 193 -10.11 -7.96 -17.84
C LEU A 193 -11.56 -7.59 -18.13
N ARG A 194 -12.38 -8.55 -18.56
CA ARG A 194 -13.80 -8.29 -18.83
C ARG A 194 -14.51 -7.83 -17.57
N ALA A 195 -14.23 -8.45 -16.42
CA ALA A 195 -14.85 -8.06 -15.17
C ALA A 195 -14.42 -6.66 -14.70
N LEU A 196 -13.14 -6.29 -14.87
CA LEU A 196 -12.67 -4.92 -14.61
C LEU A 196 -13.34 -3.91 -15.56
N LEU A 197 -13.65 -4.29 -16.79
CA LEU A 197 -14.39 -3.44 -17.73
C LEU A 197 -15.90 -3.36 -17.45
N GLU A 198 -16.40 -4.02 -16.40
CA GLU A 198 -17.78 -3.85 -15.92
C GLU A 198 -17.92 -2.68 -14.92
N TYR A 199 -16.82 -2.11 -14.45
CA TYR A 199 -16.82 -0.89 -13.65
C TYR A 199 -16.94 0.35 -14.54
N ASP A 200 -17.53 1.43 -14.02
CA ASP A 200 -17.64 2.70 -14.75
C ASP A 200 -16.32 3.50 -14.65
N ASN A 201 -15.63 3.39 -13.52
CA ASN A 201 -14.36 4.05 -13.28
C ASN A 201 -13.31 3.08 -12.74
N LEU A 202 -12.13 3.09 -13.33
CA LEU A 202 -10.96 2.32 -12.94
C LEU A 202 -9.83 3.28 -12.53
N GLY A 203 -9.38 3.15 -11.28
CA GLY A 203 -8.23 3.87 -10.74
C GLY A 203 -7.06 2.95 -10.46
N PHE A 204 -5.87 3.42 -10.82
CA PHE A 204 -4.59 2.78 -10.54
C PHE A 204 -3.68 3.71 -9.75
N GLN A 205 -2.61 3.19 -9.15
CA GLN A 205 -1.65 4.00 -8.41
C GLN A 205 -0.83 4.92 -9.33
N THR A 206 -0.30 4.36 -10.42
CA THR A 206 0.65 5.07 -11.30
C THR A 206 0.20 5.08 -12.76
N VAL A 207 0.80 5.98 -13.54
CA VAL A 207 0.63 6.00 -15.02
C VAL A 207 1.11 4.71 -15.66
N ARG A 208 2.18 4.10 -15.13
CA ARG A 208 2.70 2.80 -15.55
C ARG A 208 1.63 1.71 -15.44
N ASP A 209 0.97 1.62 -14.29
CA ASP A 209 -0.08 0.61 -14.04
C ASP A 209 -1.28 0.80 -14.99
N LYS A 210 -1.72 2.07 -15.15
CA LYS A 210 -2.76 2.44 -16.12
C LYS A 210 -2.37 2.03 -17.55
N ARG A 211 -1.13 2.34 -17.97
CA ARG A 211 -0.61 2.01 -19.31
C ARG A 211 -0.62 0.51 -19.54
N ASN A 212 -0.13 -0.26 -18.56
CA ASN A 212 -0.10 -1.71 -18.61
C ASN A 212 -1.50 -2.31 -18.79
N PHE A 213 -2.48 -1.82 -18.03
CA PHE A 213 -3.88 -2.23 -18.18
C PHE A 213 -4.41 -1.96 -19.60
N ILE A 214 -4.21 -0.74 -20.11
CA ILE A 214 -4.64 -0.36 -21.46
C ILE A 214 -3.98 -1.24 -22.53
N GLN A 215 -2.69 -1.54 -22.39
CA GLN A 215 -1.96 -2.42 -23.30
C GLN A 215 -2.55 -3.85 -23.28
N CYS A 216 -2.86 -4.37 -22.09
CA CYS A 216 -3.51 -5.66 -21.93
C CYS A 216 -4.88 -5.70 -22.62
N VAL A 217 -5.73 -4.68 -22.41
CA VAL A 217 -7.05 -4.60 -23.06
C VAL A 217 -6.92 -4.52 -24.57
N LYS A 218 -6.07 -3.62 -25.11
CA LYS A 218 -5.86 -3.47 -26.55
C LYS A 218 -5.39 -4.77 -27.21
N ARG A 219 -4.51 -5.52 -26.53
CA ARG A 219 -3.95 -6.75 -27.10
C ARG A 219 -4.89 -7.95 -26.97
N LEU A 220 -5.54 -8.12 -25.82
CA LEU A 220 -6.35 -9.30 -25.52
C LEU A 220 -7.82 -9.16 -25.93
N ILE A 221 -8.32 -7.93 -26.07
CA ILE A 221 -9.70 -7.64 -26.47
C ILE A 221 -9.68 -6.60 -27.62
N PRO A 222 -9.18 -6.97 -28.81
CA PRO A 222 -8.96 -6.03 -29.93
C PRO A 222 -10.25 -5.39 -30.47
N SER A 223 -11.42 -5.93 -30.12
CA SER A 223 -12.71 -5.34 -30.46
C SER A 223 -13.01 -4.03 -29.70
N LEU A 224 -12.33 -3.79 -28.58
CA LEU A 224 -12.51 -2.58 -27.77
C LEU A 224 -11.57 -1.47 -28.22
N LYS A 225 -12.11 -0.25 -28.35
CA LYS A 225 -11.34 0.94 -28.67
C LYS A 225 -11.13 1.78 -27.42
N ILE A 226 -9.88 2.17 -27.18
CA ILE A 226 -9.49 3.04 -26.08
C ILE A 226 -8.93 4.34 -26.64
N PHE A 227 -9.52 5.46 -26.22
CA PHE A 227 -9.10 6.80 -26.61
C PHE A 227 -8.57 7.55 -25.40
N ASN A 228 -7.55 8.39 -25.61
CA ASN A 228 -7.05 9.26 -24.55
C ASN A 228 -7.76 10.61 -24.63
N GLN A 229 -8.38 11.02 -23.53
CA GLN A 229 -8.96 12.35 -23.37
C GLN A 229 -8.25 13.05 -22.22
N LYS A 230 -7.34 13.97 -22.55
CA LYS A 230 -6.44 14.62 -21.58
C LYS A 230 -5.69 13.55 -20.75
N ARG A 231 -5.96 13.48 -19.45
CA ARG A 231 -5.30 12.59 -18.48
C ARG A 231 -6.09 11.29 -18.22
N VAL A 232 -7.24 11.13 -18.86
CA VAL A 232 -8.13 9.95 -18.79
C VAL A 232 -7.94 9.11 -20.02
N SER A 233 -8.10 7.80 -19.87
CA SER A 233 -8.35 6.93 -21.01
C SER A 233 -9.77 6.41 -20.94
N ILE A 234 -10.50 6.51 -22.05
CA ILE A 234 -11.90 6.10 -22.16
C ILE A 234 -11.97 4.85 -23.02
N CYS A 235 -12.57 3.79 -22.48
CA CYS A 235 -12.82 2.54 -23.17
C CYS A 235 -14.33 2.38 -23.38
N ASN A 236 -14.77 2.37 -24.64
CA ASN A 236 -16.18 2.12 -24.97
C ASN A 236 -16.41 0.61 -25.10
N THR A 237 -17.21 0.05 -24.21
CA THR A 237 -17.76 -1.31 -24.37
C THR A 237 -19.09 -1.23 -25.13
N LYS A 238 -19.75 -2.37 -25.37
CA LYS A 238 -21.05 -2.35 -26.07
C LYS A 238 -22.12 -1.56 -25.30
N ASP A 239 -22.06 -1.62 -23.98
CA ASP A 239 -23.14 -1.18 -23.11
C ASP A 239 -22.74 0.01 -22.21
N ARG A 240 -21.44 0.37 -22.12
CA ARG A 240 -20.99 1.48 -21.27
C ARG A 240 -19.65 2.12 -21.67
N GLU A 241 -19.45 3.32 -21.17
CA GLU A 241 -18.17 4.04 -21.16
C GLU A 241 -17.41 3.70 -19.87
N VAL A 242 -16.18 3.20 -19.98
CA VAL A 242 -15.28 2.94 -18.84
C VAL A 242 -14.18 3.98 -18.82
N ARG A 243 -14.05 4.71 -17.70
CA ARG A 243 -13.02 5.72 -17.49
C ARG A 243 -11.84 5.17 -16.71
N ILE A 244 -10.63 5.45 -17.17
CA ILE A 244 -9.40 4.84 -16.67
C ILE A 244 -8.40 5.93 -16.30
N GLY A 245 -8.01 5.99 -15.02
CA GLY A 245 -7.15 7.02 -14.45
C GLY A 245 -6.07 6.50 -13.50
N ALA A 246 -5.08 7.36 -13.22
CA ALA A 246 -4.06 7.12 -12.21
C ALA A 246 -4.24 8.14 -11.07
N PHE A 247 -4.33 7.66 -9.83
CA PHE A 247 -4.54 8.45 -8.62
C PHE A 247 -3.60 7.92 -7.54
N PRO A 248 -2.41 8.53 -7.36
CA PRO A 248 -1.44 8.03 -6.40
C PRO A 248 -1.97 8.21 -4.97
N ILE A 249 -2.25 7.10 -4.27
CA ILE A 249 -2.73 7.16 -2.88
C ILE A 249 -1.66 7.76 -1.98
N SER A 250 -2.09 8.41 -0.90
CA SER A 250 -1.20 9.07 0.05
C SER A 250 -1.66 8.84 1.49
N ILE A 251 -1.10 9.60 2.43
CA ILE A 251 -1.40 9.55 3.86
C ILE A 251 -2.03 10.86 4.36
N ASP A 252 -2.56 10.87 5.59
CA ASP A 252 -2.90 12.12 6.27
C ASP A 252 -1.60 12.79 6.75
N PHE A 253 -1.08 13.71 5.92
CA PHE A 253 0.15 14.44 6.23
C PHE A 253 0.09 15.16 7.59
N ASN A 254 -1.06 15.75 7.91
CA ASN A 254 -1.20 16.58 9.11
C ASN A 254 -1.25 15.72 10.37
N GLU A 255 -1.91 14.56 10.33
CA GLU A 255 -1.90 13.60 11.43
C GLU A 255 -0.47 13.15 11.75
N PHE A 256 0.26 12.64 10.74
CA PHE A 256 1.63 12.15 10.92
C PHE A 256 2.59 13.25 11.38
N SER A 257 2.51 14.44 10.77
CA SER A 257 3.39 15.56 11.15
C SER A 257 3.08 16.08 12.55
N LYS A 258 1.81 16.16 12.96
CA LYS A 258 1.44 16.61 14.33
C LYS A 258 1.81 15.58 15.38
N MET A 259 1.54 14.30 15.13
CA MET A 259 1.86 13.24 16.08
C MET A 259 3.38 13.09 16.23
N ALA A 260 4.16 13.21 15.15
CA ALA A 260 5.62 13.21 15.21
C ALA A 260 6.18 14.38 16.05
N SER A 261 5.54 15.55 16.00
CA SER A 261 5.89 16.72 16.83
C SER A 261 5.41 16.61 18.29
N SER A 262 4.72 15.54 18.70
CA SER A 262 4.18 15.44 20.05
C SER A 262 5.29 15.24 21.09
N LYS A 263 5.01 15.63 22.34
CA LYS A 263 5.95 15.47 23.45
C LYS A 263 6.26 13.99 23.69
N GLU A 264 5.24 13.14 23.65
CA GLU A 264 5.36 11.69 23.87
C GLU A 264 6.27 11.03 22.81
N VAL A 265 6.11 11.39 21.53
CA VAL A 265 6.98 10.85 20.47
C VAL A 265 8.40 11.40 20.62
N SER A 266 8.55 12.68 21.00
CA SER A 266 9.86 13.29 21.24
C SER A 266 10.62 12.61 22.39
N GLU A 267 9.94 12.32 23.51
CA GLU A 267 10.52 11.62 24.66
C GLU A 267 10.91 10.17 24.32
N GLN A 268 10.04 9.45 23.58
CA GLN A 268 10.34 8.09 23.11
C GLN A 268 11.52 8.06 22.14
N ALA A 269 11.57 9.03 21.21
CA ALA A 269 12.67 9.20 20.26
C ALA A 269 13.98 9.44 21.00
N TRP A 270 13.99 10.39 21.95
CA TRP A 270 15.17 10.72 22.75
C TRP A 270 15.68 9.53 23.56
N THR A 271 14.78 8.82 24.24
CA THR A 271 15.14 7.62 25.02
C THR A 271 15.80 6.55 24.14
N THR A 272 15.26 6.34 22.94
CA THR A 272 15.82 5.37 21.99
C THR A 272 17.18 5.82 21.45
N TYR A 273 17.33 7.11 21.15
CA TYR A 273 18.56 7.70 20.64
C TYR A 273 19.71 7.68 21.67
N GLU A 274 19.43 8.00 22.94
CA GLU A 274 20.45 7.97 24.01
C GLU A 274 21.02 6.56 24.21
N ASN A 275 20.19 5.52 24.10
CA ASN A 275 20.61 4.13 24.21
C ASN A 275 21.61 3.71 23.10
N LEU A 276 21.63 4.43 21.98
CA LEU A 276 22.47 4.14 20.81
C LEU A 276 23.78 4.93 20.79
N LYS A 277 24.07 5.71 21.84
CA LYS A 277 25.38 6.33 22.09
C LYS A 277 25.95 7.13 20.90
N GLY A 278 25.08 7.79 20.13
CA GLY A 278 25.49 8.63 18.99
C GLY A 278 25.76 7.87 17.69
N GLN A 279 25.36 6.61 17.58
CA GLN A 279 25.34 5.88 16.31
C GLN A 279 24.29 6.47 15.36
N LYS A 280 24.63 6.54 14.07
CA LYS A 280 23.65 6.83 13.00
C LYS A 280 22.74 5.62 12.80
N ILE A 281 21.49 5.90 12.47
CA ILE A 281 20.40 4.94 12.41
C ILE A 281 19.88 4.87 10.97
N ILE A 282 19.94 3.67 10.42
CA ILE A 282 19.21 3.30 9.20
C ILE A 282 17.95 2.56 9.66
N PHE A 283 16.78 2.95 9.16
CA PHE A 283 15.52 2.35 9.56
C PHE A 283 14.71 1.82 8.37
N SER A 284 14.14 0.64 8.56
CA SER A 284 13.15 0.06 7.67
C SER A 284 12.05 -0.62 8.46
N CYS A 285 10.80 -0.43 8.02
CA CYS A 285 9.63 -1.11 8.57
C CYS A 285 8.79 -1.66 7.43
N ASP A 286 8.62 -2.97 7.39
CA ASP A 286 7.87 -3.66 6.34
C ASP A 286 7.01 -4.77 6.92
N ARG A 287 5.99 -5.18 6.18
CA ARG A 287 5.34 -6.47 6.43
C ARG A 287 6.27 -7.58 5.95
N LEU A 288 6.19 -8.77 6.57
CA LEU A 288 6.80 -9.98 6.02
C LEU A 288 6.18 -10.26 4.64
N ASP A 289 6.90 -9.92 3.57
CA ASP A 289 6.44 -10.10 2.19
C ASP A 289 7.63 -10.04 1.22
N ILE A 290 7.63 -10.93 0.22
CA ILE A 290 8.70 -11.06 -0.78
C ILE A 290 8.87 -9.76 -1.57
N SER A 291 7.77 -9.07 -1.86
CA SER A 291 7.76 -7.80 -2.60
C SER A 291 8.61 -6.69 -1.94
N LYS A 292 8.92 -6.82 -0.64
CA LYS A 292 9.66 -5.83 0.14
C LYS A 292 11.17 -5.91 -0.02
N GLY A 293 11.69 -6.96 -0.66
CA GLY A 293 13.11 -7.09 -0.96
C GLY A 293 14.00 -7.07 0.28
N ILE A 294 13.51 -7.59 1.42
CA ILE A 294 14.23 -7.54 2.71
C ILE A 294 15.57 -8.29 2.61
N THR A 295 15.62 -9.41 1.89
CA THR A 295 16.85 -10.19 1.69
C THR A 295 17.90 -9.38 0.92
N TYR A 296 17.54 -8.75 -0.21
CA TYR A 296 18.43 -7.84 -0.96
C TYR A 296 18.94 -6.68 -0.09
N ARG A 297 18.06 -6.11 0.74
CA ARG A 297 18.43 -5.04 1.68
C ARG A 297 19.48 -5.49 2.70
N LEU A 298 19.29 -6.67 3.28
CA LEU A 298 20.23 -7.24 4.26
C LEU A 298 21.59 -7.48 3.61
N GLU A 299 21.63 -8.00 2.38
CA GLU A 299 22.89 -8.16 1.63
C GLU A 299 23.55 -6.82 1.31
N ALA A 300 22.78 -5.77 0.99
CA ALA A 300 23.35 -4.43 0.79
C ALA A 300 23.95 -3.86 2.08
N ILE A 301 23.32 -4.10 3.24
CA ILE A 301 23.89 -3.73 4.55
C ILE A 301 25.17 -4.54 4.81
N ARG A 302 25.19 -5.84 4.49
CA ARG A 302 26.39 -6.67 4.60
C ARG A 302 27.53 -6.12 3.74
N HIS A 303 27.24 -5.74 2.50
CA HIS A 303 28.21 -5.18 1.56
C HIS A 303 28.75 -3.82 2.04
N LEU A 304 27.87 -2.94 2.55
CA LEU A 304 28.23 -1.66 3.15
C LEU A 304 29.25 -1.84 4.29
N LEU A 305 28.95 -2.73 5.27
CA LEU A 305 29.81 -2.94 6.44
C LEU A 305 31.16 -3.57 6.07
N LYS A 306 31.19 -4.38 5.01
CA LYS A 306 32.42 -4.99 4.48
C LYS A 306 33.32 -3.99 3.78
N ASN A 307 32.74 -3.13 2.93
CA ASN A 307 33.51 -2.17 2.12
C ASN A 307 33.88 -0.89 2.88
N HIS A 308 33.11 -0.54 3.90
CA HIS A 308 33.34 0.62 4.74
C HIS A 308 33.49 0.24 6.22
N PRO A 309 34.59 -0.45 6.61
CA PRO A 309 34.84 -0.82 8.00
C PRO A 309 34.91 0.37 8.97
N ASP A 310 35.11 1.59 8.45
CA ASP A 310 35.08 2.84 9.21
C ASP A 310 33.69 3.19 9.76
N LEU A 311 32.62 2.60 9.22
CA LEU A 311 31.25 2.73 9.72
C LEU A 311 30.92 1.76 10.87
N ASN A 312 31.75 0.73 11.08
CA ASN A 312 31.53 -0.23 12.16
C ASN A 312 31.51 0.50 13.52
N GLU A 313 30.56 0.11 14.39
CA GLU A 313 30.27 0.77 15.68
C GLU A 313 29.74 2.21 15.60
N LYS A 314 29.62 2.78 14.39
CA LYS A 314 29.06 4.13 14.16
C LYS A 314 27.68 4.11 13.52
N VAL A 315 27.28 3.00 12.91
CA VAL A 315 25.99 2.85 12.23
C VAL A 315 25.29 1.60 12.74
N THR A 316 23.97 1.69 12.94
CA THR A 316 23.11 0.55 13.27
C THR A 316 21.90 0.54 12.35
N PHE A 317 21.59 -0.63 11.80
CA PHE A 317 20.41 -0.85 10.98
C PHE A 317 19.28 -1.46 11.80
N PHE A 318 18.14 -0.79 11.82
CA PHE A 318 16.91 -1.26 12.46
C PHE A 318 15.93 -1.79 11.40
N GLN A 319 15.63 -3.09 11.50
CA GLN A 319 14.66 -3.76 10.64
C GLN A 319 13.47 -4.23 11.47
N VAL A 320 12.33 -3.59 11.28
CA VAL A 320 11.04 -4.04 11.83
C VAL A 320 10.31 -4.84 10.74
N VAL A 321 9.91 -6.07 11.06
CA VAL A 321 9.12 -6.93 10.19
C VAL A 321 7.81 -7.28 10.89
N VAL A 322 6.72 -6.72 10.38
CA VAL A 322 5.37 -6.99 10.89
C VAL A 322 4.88 -8.34 10.34
N PRO A 323 4.49 -9.30 11.20
CA PRO A 323 3.96 -10.59 10.76
C PRO A 323 2.78 -10.43 9.78
N SER A 324 2.82 -11.14 8.66
CA SER A 324 1.78 -11.09 7.64
C SER A 324 1.68 -12.42 6.92
N ARG A 325 0.45 -12.94 6.75
CA ARG A 325 0.16 -14.17 5.98
C ARG A 325 0.98 -15.38 6.42
N ILE A 326 1.22 -15.50 7.73
CA ILE A 326 2.09 -16.53 8.31
C ILE A 326 1.56 -17.96 8.12
N GLU A 327 0.30 -18.13 7.77
CA GLU A 327 -0.30 -19.43 7.43
C GLU A 327 0.17 -19.95 6.06
N ILE A 328 0.68 -19.08 5.18
CA ILE A 328 1.17 -19.45 3.85
C ILE A 328 2.63 -19.95 3.97
N PRO A 329 2.95 -21.19 3.54
CA PRO A 329 4.29 -21.78 3.71
C PRO A 329 5.44 -20.91 3.19
N LYS A 330 5.25 -20.26 2.05
CA LYS A 330 6.25 -19.39 1.43
C LYS A 330 6.66 -18.21 2.32
N TYR A 331 5.74 -17.65 3.08
CA TYR A 331 6.03 -16.56 4.01
C TYR A 331 6.83 -17.06 5.21
N GLN A 332 6.60 -18.30 5.67
CA GLN A 332 7.41 -18.93 6.71
C GLN A 332 8.84 -19.21 6.23
N GLU A 333 9.02 -19.60 4.97
CA GLU A 333 10.35 -19.77 4.35
C GLU A 333 11.09 -18.44 4.28
N LEU A 334 10.44 -17.38 3.80
CA LEU A 334 11.03 -16.03 3.76
C LEU A 334 11.46 -15.58 5.16
N LYS A 335 10.66 -15.84 6.19
CA LYS A 335 11.03 -15.51 7.57
C LYS A 335 12.30 -16.24 8.00
N LYS A 336 12.40 -17.54 7.73
CA LYS A 336 13.59 -18.35 8.05
C LYS A 336 14.83 -17.81 7.35
N GLU A 337 14.69 -17.39 6.10
CA GLU A 337 15.78 -16.80 5.32
C GLU A 337 16.24 -15.46 5.89
N ILE A 338 15.30 -14.57 6.25
CA ILE A 338 15.58 -13.30 6.92
C ILE A 338 16.31 -13.53 8.26
N ASP A 339 15.78 -14.43 9.10
CA ASP A 339 16.37 -14.73 10.40
C ASP A 339 17.80 -15.28 10.26
N ARG A 340 18.03 -16.15 9.25
CA ARG A 340 19.37 -16.69 8.92
C ARG A 340 20.34 -15.58 8.50
N LEU A 341 19.95 -14.75 7.53
CA LEU A 341 20.81 -13.66 7.01
C LEU A 341 21.19 -12.68 8.13
N ILE A 342 20.23 -12.29 8.97
CA ILE A 342 20.50 -11.40 10.10
C ILE A 342 21.47 -12.06 11.08
N GLY A 343 21.30 -13.36 11.37
CA GLY A 343 22.21 -14.12 12.22
C GLY A 343 23.63 -14.18 11.67
N GLU A 344 23.78 -14.41 10.36
CA GLU A 344 25.09 -14.42 9.67
C GLU A 344 25.76 -13.06 9.70
N ILE A 345 25.06 -11.99 9.33
CA ILE A 345 25.61 -10.63 9.31
C ILE A 345 26.00 -10.18 10.73
N ASN A 346 25.12 -10.39 11.72
CA ASN A 346 25.45 -10.04 13.09
C ASN A 346 26.64 -10.86 13.61
N SER A 347 26.76 -12.13 13.24
CA SER A 347 27.90 -12.97 13.65
C SER A 347 29.20 -12.55 12.97
N GLU A 348 29.15 -12.02 11.75
CA GLU A 348 30.32 -11.54 11.00
C GLU A 348 30.87 -10.21 11.54
N PHE A 349 29.99 -9.28 11.95
CA PHE A 349 30.40 -7.90 12.26
C PHE A 349 30.20 -7.46 13.71
N ALA A 350 29.40 -8.16 14.53
CA ALA A 350 29.12 -7.71 15.90
C ALA A 350 30.39 -7.59 16.74
N LYS A 351 30.38 -6.62 17.65
CA LYS A 351 31.44 -6.36 18.62
C LYS A 351 30.84 -6.19 20.01
N THR A 352 31.69 -6.22 21.04
CA THR A 352 31.22 -6.00 22.41
C THR A 352 30.50 -4.66 22.55
N GLY A 353 29.19 -4.71 22.81
CA GLY A 353 28.35 -3.52 22.96
C GLY A 353 27.79 -2.93 21.65
N TRP A 354 28.01 -3.56 20.50
CA TRP A 354 27.44 -3.15 19.22
C TRP A 354 26.96 -4.35 18.39
N VAL A 355 25.70 -4.27 17.97
CA VAL A 355 25.07 -5.24 17.06
C VAL A 355 24.66 -4.45 15.80
N PRO A 356 25.16 -4.81 14.61
CA PRO A 356 24.97 -4.01 13.41
C PRO A 356 23.50 -4.00 12.94
N ILE A 357 22.77 -5.11 13.12
CA ILE A 357 21.37 -5.23 12.75
C ILE A 357 20.51 -5.52 13.98
N GLN A 358 19.64 -4.57 14.32
CA GLN A 358 18.58 -4.74 15.31
C GLN A 358 17.28 -5.14 14.61
N TYR A 359 16.79 -6.33 14.91
CA TYR A 359 15.66 -6.96 14.23
C TYR A 359 14.48 -7.19 15.17
N LEU A 360 13.30 -6.75 14.75
CA LEU A 360 12.05 -6.92 15.50
C LEU A 360 11.01 -7.60 14.61
N PHE A 361 10.64 -8.85 14.93
CA PHE A 361 9.55 -9.57 14.29
C PHE A 361 8.24 -9.40 15.07
N GLN A 362 7.68 -8.20 15.06
CA GLN A 362 6.46 -7.88 15.79
C GLN A 362 5.78 -6.64 15.21
N SER A 363 4.50 -6.45 15.57
CA SER A 363 3.83 -5.18 15.38
C SER A 363 4.38 -4.15 16.37
N ILE A 364 4.64 -2.94 15.90
CA ILE A 364 5.00 -1.80 16.76
C ILE A 364 3.86 -0.79 16.80
N SER A 365 3.76 -0.05 17.90
CA SER A 365 2.76 1.00 18.04
C SER A 365 3.06 2.17 17.10
N ARG A 366 2.03 2.98 16.79
CA ARG A 366 2.18 4.19 15.98
C ARG A 366 3.23 5.13 16.59
N LYS A 367 3.27 5.25 17.92
CA LYS A 367 4.22 6.11 18.63
C LYS A 367 5.67 5.64 18.46
N GLU A 368 5.91 4.34 18.61
CA GLU A 368 7.24 3.76 18.40
C GLU A 368 7.70 3.94 16.95
N LEU A 369 6.80 3.70 15.98
CA LEU A 369 7.11 3.89 14.56
C LEU A 369 7.52 5.34 14.26
N LEU A 370 6.75 6.32 14.76
CA LEU A 370 7.06 7.74 14.59
C LEU A 370 8.37 8.13 15.30
N ALA A 371 8.66 7.54 16.45
CA ALA A 371 9.93 7.75 17.14
C ALA A 371 11.11 7.26 16.30
N PHE A 372 11.02 6.06 15.70
CA PHE A 372 12.03 5.57 14.76
C PHE A 372 12.21 6.48 13.54
N TYR A 373 11.11 6.92 12.91
CA TYR A 373 11.19 7.86 11.78
C TYR A 373 11.86 9.19 12.15
N ARG A 374 11.74 9.63 13.39
CA ARG A 374 12.34 10.90 13.85
C ARG A 374 13.83 10.79 14.13
N ILE A 375 14.30 9.65 14.64
CA ILE A 375 15.70 9.46 14.99
C ILE A 375 16.54 8.91 13.84
N SER A 376 15.92 8.32 12.82
CA SER A 376 16.66 7.69 11.72
C SER A 376 17.15 8.71 10.69
N GLU A 377 18.47 8.80 10.51
CA GLU A 377 19.11 9.56 9.44
C GLU A 377 18.70 9.04 8.06
N ILE A 378 18.48 7.73 7.92
CA ILE A 378 18.10 7.10 6.65
C ILE A 378 16.85 6.25 6.85
N ALA A 379 15.82 6.50 6.03
CA ALA A 379 14.79 5.49 5.75
C ALA A 379 15.16 4.69 4.51
N LEU A 380 15.36 3.39 4.66
CA LEU A 380 15.79 2.49 3.59
C LEU A 380 14.60 1.68 3.09
N ILE A 381 13.98 2.11 2.00
CA ILE A 381 12.74 1.55 1.47
C ILE A 381 12.99 0.91 0.12
N THR A 382 13.28 -0.40 0.11
CA THR A 382 13.84 -1.11 -1.05
C THR A 382 12.93 -2.23 -1.63
N PRO A 383 11.62 -2.02 -1.80
CA PRO A 383 10.78 -3.07 -2.38
C PRO A 383 11.20 -3.41 -3.81
N VAL A 384 11.18 -4.69 -4.18
CA VAL A 384 11.39 -5.13 -5.57
C VAL A 384 10.22 -4.74 -6.48
N LYS A 385 9.03 -4.61 -5.91
CA LYS A 385 7.85 -4.03 -6.56
C LYS A 385 6.86 -3.56 -5.50
N ASP A 386 6.30 -2.36 -5.64
CA ASP A 386 5.25 -1.87 -4.74
C ASP A 386 4.29 -0.95 -5.48
N GLY A 387 2.98 -1.08 -5.23
CA GLY A 387 1.96 -0.24 -5.85
C GLY A 387 2.14 1.23 -5.48
N MET A 388 2.56 1.52 -4.24
CA MET A 388 2.85 2.88 -3.81
C MET A 388 3.96 2.94 -2.76
N ASN A 389 3.88 2.13 -1.70
CA ASN A 389 4.66 2.23 -0.47
C ASN A 389 4.34 3.49 0.37
N LEU A 390 3.42 3.35 1.33
CA LEU A 390 3.05 4.45 2.24
C LEU A 390 4.11 4.75 3.30
N VAL A 391 4.91 3.76 3.70
CA VAL A 391 6.00 3.92 4.70
C VAL A 391 6.97 5.03 4.27
N ALA A 392 7.31 5.11 2.98
CA ALA A 392 8.11 6.21 2.44
C ALA A 392 7.48 7.59 2.70
N LYS A 393 6.16 7.72 2.50
CA LYS A 393 5.43 8.98 2.73
C LYS A 393 5.27 9.29 4.21
N GLU A 394 5.05 8.26 5.04
CA GLU A 394 4.98 8.38 6.49
C GLU A 394 6.29 8.93 7.04
N TYR A 395 7.42 8.34 6.65
CA TYR A 395 8.75 8.83 7.03
C TYR A 395 8.94 10.31 6.67
N VAL A 396 8.65 10.68 5.42
CA VAL A 396 8.74 12.08 4.96
C VAL A 396 7.85 13.00 5.80
N ALA A 397 6.60 12.63 6.05
CA ALA A 397 5.67 13.43 6.84
C ALA A 397 6.05 13.53 8.33
N SER A 398 6.74 12.53 8.86
CA SER A 398 7.18 12.47 10.26
C SER A 398 8.56 13.08 10.50
N ASN A 399 9.37 13.29 9.46
CA ASN A 399 10.69 13.95 9.58
C ASN A 399 10.54 15.47 9.76
N VAL A 400 10.07 15.87 10.95
CA VAL A 400 9.75 17.28 11.31
C VAL A 400 11.00 18.16 11.43
N ASP A 401 12.13 17.56 11.80
CA ASP A 401 13.43 18.22 11.94
C ASP A 401 14.18 18.37 10.60
N GLU A 402 13.63 17.77 9.53
CA GLU A 402 14.13 17.82 8.15
C GLU A 402 15.58 17.33 7.99
N ASN A 403 16.05 16.50 8.90
CA ASN A 403 17.43 16.03 9.03
C ASN A 403 17.64 14.59 8.55
N GLY A 404 16.58 13.92 8.09
CA GLY A 404 16.65 12.57 7.53
C GLY A 404 16.56 12.54 6.00
N ILE A 405 17.06 11.47 5.38
CA ILE A 405 17.03 11.24 3.94
C ILE A 405 16.31 9.92 3.61
N LEU A 406 15.60 9.93 2.49
CA LEU A 406 14.86 8.77 1.99
C LEU A 406 15.67 8.10 0.87
N ILE A 407 16.03 6.83 1.07
CA ILE A 407 16.51 5.94 0.01
C ILE A 407 15.32 5.08 -0.43
N LEU A 408 14.96 5.15 -1.71
CA LEU A 408 13.72 4.57 -2.22
C LEU A 408 13.95 3.76 -3.49
N SER A 409 13.41 2.54 -3.54
CA SER A 409 13.37 1.74 -4.76
C SER A 409 12.61 2.45 -5.88
N GLU A 410 13.21 2.47 -7.07
CA GLU A 410 12.56 2.92 -8.31
C GLU A 410 11.30 2.10 -8.68
N PHE A 411 11.16 0.92 -8.09
CA PHE A 411 10.01 0.03 -8.33
C PHE A 411 8.82 0.29 -7.41
N ALA A 412 8.94 1.22 -6.44
CA ALA A 412 7.82 1.69 -5.63
C ALA A 412 7.03 2.80 -6.34
N GLY A 413 5.70 2.77 -6.29
CA GLY A 413 4.88 3.83 -6.89
C GLY A 413 5.18 5.24 -6.35
N ALA A 414 5.62 5.37 -5.09
CA ALA A 414 6.03 6.64 -4.49
C ALA A 414 7.25 7.28 -5.19
N ALA A 415 8.08 6.50 -5.89
CA ALA A 415 9.24 7.02 -6.63
C ALA A 415 8.81 8.04 -7.68
N THR A 416 7.63 7.85 -8.30
CA THR A 416 7.06 8.80 -9.28
C THR A 416 6.84 10.20 -8.72
N GLN A 417 6.63 10.33 -7.40
CA GLN A 417 6.40 11.62 -6.74
C GLN A 417 7.65 12.19 -6.07
N PHE A 418 8.71 11.38 -5.90
CA PHE A 418 9.95 11.74 -5.20
C PHE A 418 11.20 11.63 -6.07
N GLN A 419 11.04 11.47 -7.39
CA GLN A 419 12.13 11.14 -8.31
C GLN A 419 13.31 12.12 -8.32
N HIS A 420 13.12 13.37 -7.89
CA HIS A 420 14.18 14.38 -7.86
C HIS A 420 14.72 14.66 -6.45
N GLU A 421 14.09 14.11 -5.42
CA GLU A 421 14.41 14.41 -4.03
C GLU A 421 14.91 13.21 -3.24
N ALA A 422 14.30 12.04 -3.42
CA ALA A 422 14.78 10.79 -2.83
C ALA A 422 16.06 10.32 -3.54
N LEU A 423 16.86 9.53 -2.83
CA LEU A 423 17.95 8.79 -3.46
C LEU A 423 17.36 7.50 -4.02
N LEU A 424 17.13 7.47 -5.32
CA LEU A 424 16.52 6.33 -5.98
C LEU A 424 17.55 5.23 -6.20
N ILE A 425 17.12 3.99 -5.94
CA ILE A 425 17.97 2.81 -6.10
C ILE A 425 17.25 1.75 -6.91
N ASN A 426 18.03 0.89 -7.56
CA ASN A 426 17.57 -0.40 -8.03
C ASN A 426 17.91 -1.46 -6.96
N PRO A 427 16.92 -2.08 -6.28
CA PRO A 427 17.18 -3.05 -5.20
C PRO A 427 17.91 -4.32 -5.67
N TYR A 428 17.99 -4.60 -6.97
CA TYR A 428 18.76 -5.72 -7.50
C TYR A 428 20.26 -5.41 -7.60
N ASP A 429 20.65 -4.13 -7.57
CA ASP A 429 22.04 -3.69 -7.53
C ASP A 429 22.50 -3.55 -6.07
N ILE A 430 22.91 -4.66 -5.47
CA ILE A 430 23.30 -4.74 -4.05
C ILE A 430 24.47 -3.78 -3.74
N GLU A 431 25.44 -3.68 -4.66
CA GLU A 431 26.60 -2.80 -4.50
C GLU A 431 26.16 -1.33 -4.61
N GLY A 432 25.38 -0.98 -5.63
CA GLY A 432 24.85 0.37 -5.80
C GLY A 432 23.95 0.83 -4.63
N VAL A 433 23.18 -0.09 -4.01
CA VAL A 433 22.42 0.22 -2.79
C VAL A 433 23.37 0.51 -1.63
N ALA A 434 24.41 -0.29 -1.44
CA ALA A 434 25.41 -0.07 -0.39
C ALA A 434 26.13 1.28 -0.57
N ASP A 435 26.56 1.58 -1.79
CA ASP A 435 27.22 2.84 -2.15
C ASP A 435 26.28 4.04 -1.91
N THR A 436 25.00 3.91 -2.27
CA THR A 436 23.99 4.94 -2.01
C THR A 436 23.78 5.17 -0.51
N ILE A 437 23.79 4.11 0.31
CA ILE A 437 23.71 4.24 1.77
C ILE A 437 24.94 4.98 2.29
N TYR A 438 26.14 4.65 1.82
CA TYR A 438 27.37 5.34 2.21
C TYR A 438 27.33 6.83 1.83
N ALA A 439 26.93 7.15 0.59
CA ALA A 439 26.76 8.53 0.11
C ALA A 439 25.72 9.30 0.95
N ALA A 440 24.60 8.65 1.29
CA ALA A 440 23.56 9.24 2.13
C ALA A 440 24.07 9.59 3.54
N LEU A 441 24.92 8.75 4.14
CA LEU A 441 25.52 8.98 5.46
C LEU A 441 26.52 10.14 5.47
N THR A 442 27.08 10.51 4.31
CA THR A 442 28.08 11.58 4.15
C THR A 442 27.49 12.86 3.56
N LEU A 443 26.20 12.84 3.19
CA LEU A 443 25.54 13.96 2.53
C LEU A 443 25.46 15.21 3.44
N PRO A 444 25.77 16.42 2.93
CA PRO A 444 25.66 17.64 3.72
C PRO A 444 24.23 17.90 4.21
N LEU A 445 24.09 18.32 5.47
CA LEU A 445 22.77 18.58 6.08
C LEU A 445 21.93 19.61 5.31
N VAL A 446 22.56 20.56 4.62
CA VAL A 446 21.87 21.56 3.77
C VAL A 446 21.14 20.89 2.60
N GLU A 447 21.79 19.91 1.97
CA GLU A 447 21.23 19.11 0.87
C GLU A 447 20.07 18.24 1.37
N ILE A 448 20.26 17.57 2.52
CA ILE A 448 19.22 16.76 3.18
C ILE A 448 17.97 17.60 3.46
N LYS A 449 18.12 18.76 4.11
CA LYS A 449 17.01 19.67 4.41
C LYS A 449 16.29 20.14 3.16
N LYS A 450 17.03 20.47 2.09
CA LYS A 450 16.46 20.90 0.82
C LYS A 450 15.59 19.81 0.20
N ARG A 451 16.07 18.56 0.15
CA ARG A 451 15.33 17.39 -0.37
C ARG A 451 14.10 17.11 0.48
N MET A 452 14.26 17.02 1.79
CA MET A 452 13.17 16.69 2.71
C MET A 452 12.05 17.73 2.69
N ARG A 453 12.36 19.04 2.63
CA ARG A 453 11.35 20.12 2.50
C ARG A 453 10.48 19.96 1.26
N LYS A 454 11.08 19.61 0.13
CA LYS A 454 10.36 19.42 -1.13
C LYS A 454 9.47 18.18 -1.07
N MET A 455 9.98 17.05 -0.58
CA MET A 455 9.17 15.83 -0.38
C MET A 455 8.00 16.08 0.58
N ARG A 456 8.25 16.74 1.72
CA ARG A 456 7.20 17.11 2.69
C ARG A 456 6.11 17.98 2.06
N ARG A 457 6.50 18.95 1.22
CA ARG A 457 5.55 19.80 0.49
C ARG A 457 4.72 18.98 -0.50
N ASN A 458 5.34 18.02 -1.20
CA ASN A 458 4.63 17.12 -2.10
C ASN A 458 3.55 16.31 -1.36
N VAL A 459 3.92 15.61 -0.28
CA VAL A 459 2.97 14.79 0.51
C VAL A 459 1.85 15.64 1.12
N ARG A 460 2.17 16.88 1.57
CA ARG A 460 1.16 17.82 2.08
C ARG A 460 0.16 18.26 1.02
N ASN A 461 0.62 18.53 -0.19
CA ASN A 461 -0.26 19.01 -1.28
C ASN A 461 -1.08 17.86 -1.89
N TYR A 462 -0.51 16.65 -1.93
CA TYR A 462 -1.11 15.45 -2.48
C TYR A 462 -1.33 14.42 -1.36
N ASP A 463 -2.10 14.82 -0.35
CA ASP A 463 -2.45 13.97 0.79
C ASP A 463 -3.59 12.98 0.46
N VAL A 464 -3.96 12.15 1.43
CA VAL A 464 -5.00 11.15 1.23
C VAL A 464 -6.38 11.77 0.95
N PHE A 465 -6.66 12.97 1.48
CA PHE A 465 -7.92 13.67 1.23
C PHE A 465 -7.99 14.24 -0.19
N TRP A 466 -6.87 14.72 -0.72
CA TRP A 466 -6.72 15.03 -2.14
C TRP A 466 -6.97 13.78 -3.01
N TRP A 467 -6.42 12.62 -2.64
CA TRP A 467 -6.66 11.38 -3.38
C TRP A 467 -8.14 10.99 -3.41
N VAL A 468 -8.83 11.01 -2.26
CA VAL A 468 -10.26 10.73 -2.19
C VAL A 468 -11.07 11.72 -3.04
N ARG A 469 -10.83 13.03 -2.88
CA ARG A 469 -11.56 14.05 -3.67
C ARG A 469 -11.32 13.88 -5.16
N SER A 470 -10.09 13.60 -5.57
CA SER A 470 -9.73 13.41 -6.98
C SER A 470 -10.45 12.21 -7.58
N PHE A 471 -10.50 11.09 -6.86
CA PHE A 471 -11.22 9.91 -7.35
C PHE A 471 -12.73 10.14 -7.38
N LEU A 472 -13.32 10.72 -6.32
CA LEU A 472 -14.77 10.92 -6.23
C LEU A 472 -15.29 11.94 -7.27
N SER A 473 -14.62 13.10 -7.40
CA SER A 473 -14.99 14.13 -8.39
C SER A 473 -14.94 13.59 -9.82
N THR A 474 -13.88 12.85 -10.13
CA THR A 474 -13.71 12.21 -11.42
C THR A 474 -14.75 11.13 -11.69
N SER A 475 -14.99 10.26 -10.70
CA SER A 475 -15.78 9.04 -10.89
C SER A 475 -17.28 9.30 -10.84
N PHE A 476 -17.71 10.25 -10.03
CA PHE A 476 -19.13 10.46 -9.72
C PHE A 476 -19.63 11.84 -10.14
N GLU A 477 -18.76 12.85 -10.24
CA GLU A 477 -19.14 14.25 -10.51
C GLU A 477 -18.78 14.71 -11.94
N ASN A 478 -18.18 13.84 -12.76
CA ASN A 478 -17.83 14.10 -14.17
C ASN A 478 -16.88 15.30 -14.38
N GLU A 479 -16.06 15.64 -13.40
CA GLU A 479 -15.03 16.66 -13.58
C GLU A 479 -13.82 16.09 -14.36
N ASN A 480 -13.33 16.83 -15.36
CA ASN A 480 -12.16 16.44 -16.16
C ASN A 480 -10.82 16.72 -15.44
N ASP A 481 -10.80 16.76 -14.11
CA ASP A 481 -9.66 17.19 -13.30
C ASP A 481 -8.87 16.02 -12.72
N PHE A 482 -8.19 15.30 -13.61
CA PHE A 482 -7.35 14.16 -13.25
C PHE A 482 -5.97 14.64 -12.78
N PRO A 483 -5.36 13.96 -11.80
CA PRO A 483 -4.04 14.31 -11.29
C PRO A 483 -2.95 14.42 -12.37
N ASN A 484 -2.06 15.41 -12.23
CA ASN A 484 -0.79 15.37 -12.96
C ASN A 484 0.09 14.30 -12.29
N SER A 485 0.26 13.16 -12.94
CA SER A 485 1.16 12.11 -12.50
C SER A 485 2.22 11.93 -13.57
N GLU A 486 3.48 12.09 -13.16
CA GLU A 486 4.63 11.84 -14.04
C GLU A 486 4.93 10.34 -14.05
N GLU A 487 5.45 9.87 -15.18
CA GLU A 487 6.00 8.53 -15.26
C GLU A 487 7.47 8.59 -14.82
N PHE A 488 7.86 7.72 -13.89
CA PHE A 488 9.27 7.61 -13.54
C PHE A 488 10.07 7.13 -14.76
N THR A 489 11.13 7.86 -15.06
CA THR A 489 12.09 7.51 -16.10
C THR A 489 13.47 7.49 -15.46
N PRO A 490 14.19 6.34 -15.46
CA PRO A 490 15.57 6.31 -14.99
C PRO A 490 16.41 7.33 -15.75
N ILE A 491 17.21 8.09 -15.02
CA ILE A 491 18.16 9.05 -15.58
C ILE A 491 19.53 8.38 -15.53
N GLU A 492 20.27 8.43 -16.63
CA GLU A 492 21.68 8.05 -16.64
C GLU A 492 22.43 9.09 -15.80
N GLU A 493 22.79 8.74 -14.56
CA GLU A 493 23.67 9.58 -13.75
C GLU A 493 25.07 9.47 -14.35
N GLU A 494 25.60 10.59 -14.85
CA GLU A 494 27.05 10.72 -15.07
C GLU A 494 27.69 10.45 -13.71
N LYS A 495 28.47 9.35 -13.62
CA LYS A 495 29.23 9.00 -12.42
C LYS A 495 29.91 10.28 -11.94
N VAL A 496 29.53 10.75 -10.76
CA VAL A 496 30.26 11.81 -10.09
C VAL A 496 31.65 11.23 -9.85
N GLU A 497 32.62 11.68 -10.65
CA GLU A 497 34.03 11.41 -10.38
C GLU A 497 34.31 11.95 -8.97
N VAL A 498 34.60 11.02 -8.04
CA VAL A 498 35.00 11.31 -6.67
C VAL A 498 36.47 11.69 -6.64
#